data_AF-A0A540VSN0-F1
#
_entry.id   AF-A0A540VSN0-F1
#
_cell.length_a   1.000
_cell.length_b   1.000
_cell.length_c   1.000
_cell.angle_alpha   90.00
_cell.angle_beta   90.00
_cell.angle_gamma   90.00
#
_symmetry.space_group_name_H-M   'P 1'
#
loop_
_entity.id
_entity.type
_entity.pdbx_description
1 polymer ?
#
loop_
_entity_poly.entity_id
_entity_poly.type
_entity_poly.pdbx_seq_one_letter_code
_entity_poly.pdbx_strand_id
1 'polypeptide(L)'
;MRIAKIAPLSLILAGLATPALAMEQGDTYLGGGFSMVNYDADGAEEAEPTAILGRLGYFFADNFAIESRLGFGMSDDDIQLLGTRVDVDVDQLAGVYGVAHLPLAETFSLYGLAGFTYGELSASVDGFSLDDDDTDFSYGVGGQFDVSDNVAAFVEWAQYFDESDYEITGVTVGANFNF
;
A
#
# COMPACT_ATOMS: atom_id res chain seq x y z
N MET A 1 10.35 -23.21 -17.41
CA MET A 1 8.93 -23.38 -17.07
C MET A 1 8.83 -23.62 -15.55
N ARG A 2 8.89 -22.56 -14.76
CA ARG A 2 8.76 -22.60 -13.29
C ARG A 2 7.30 -22.29 -12.98
N ILE A 3 6.62 -23.23 -12.34
CA ILE A 3 5.19 -23.15 -12.02
C ILE A 3 5.09 -22.37 -10.70
N ALA A 4 4.66 -21.11 -10.77
CA ALA A 4 4.29 -20.33 -9.59
C ALA A 4 3.08 -20.99 -8.93
N LYS A 5 3.21 -21.31 -7.65
CA LYS A 5 2.26 -22.12 -6.88
C LYS A 5 1.32 -21.17 -6.14
N ILE A 6 0.16 -20.93 -6.72
CA ILE A 6 -0.88 -20.04 -6.17
C ILE A 6 -1.57 -20.78 -5.02
N ALA A 7 -1.42 -20.30 -3.78
CA ALA A 7 -2.10 -20.86 -2.62
C ALA A 7 -3.45 -20.14 -2.40
N PRO A 8 -4.57 -20.86 -2.18
CA PRO A 8 -5.86 -20.22 -1.95
C PRO A 8 -5.97 -19.72 -0.51
N LEU A 9 -6.05 -18.40 -0.33
CA LEU A 9 -6.34 -17.75 0.95
C LEU A 9 -7.86 -17.72 1.17
N SER A 10 -8.40 -18.67 1.93
CA SER A 10 -9.83 -18.73 2.25
C SER A 10 -10.15 -17.77 3.40
N LEU A 11 -10.82 -16.66 3.10
CA LEU A 11 -11.29 -15.67 4.06
C LEU A 11 -12.63 -16.11 4.68
N ILE A 12 -12.65 -16.36 5.99
CA ILE A 12 -13.87 -16.64 6.75
C ILE A 12 -14.36 -15.32 7.35
N LEU A 13 -15.53 -14.86 6.93
CA LEU A 13 -16.16 -13.61 7.39
C LEU A 13 -17.18 -13.95 8.51
N ALA A 14 -16.91 -13.54 9.74
CA ALA A 14 -17.85 -13.65 10.86
C ALA A 14 -17.95 -12.29 11.56
N GLY A 15 -18.89 -11.44 11.13
CA GLY A 15 -19.09 -10.09 11.64
C GLY A 15 -20.01 -10.05 12.86
N LEU A 16 -19.55 -9.41 13.94
CA LEU A 16 -20.35 -8.91 15.05
C LEU A 16 -20.01 -7.43 15.21
N ALA A 17 -20.88 -6.56 14.69
CA ALA A 17 -20.68 -5.11 14.77
C ALA A 17 -20.96 -4.59 16.20
N THR A 18 -19.96 -4.01 16.85
CA THR A 18 -20.09 -3.18 18.08
C THR A 18 -19.76 -1.71 17.78
N PRO A 19 -20.26 -0.75 18.60
CA PRO A 19 -20.21 0.67 18.25
C PRO A 19 -18.85 1.34 18.56
N ALA A 20 -18.21 1.75 17.46
CA ALA A 20 -17.25 2.83 17.18
C ALA A 20 -16.90 3.87 18.28
N LEU A 21 -16.27 3.49 19.38
CA LEU A 21 -15.55 4.43 20.26
C LEU A 21 -14.03 4.21 20.27
N ALA A 22 -13.59 3.03 19.86
CA ALA A 22 -12.21 2.65 19.62
C ALA A 22 -12.22 1.57 18.53
N MET A 23 -11.14 1.45 17.76
CA MET A 23 -10.97 0.22 16.97
C MET A 23 -10.56 -0.87 17.95
N GLU A 24 -11.51 -1.75 18.22
CA GLU A 24 -11.46 -2.72 19.31
C GLU A 24 -10.61 -3.90 18.88
N GLN A 25 -9.94 -4.54 19.85
CA GLN A 25 -9.32 -5.83 19.60
C GLN A 25 -10.33 -6.81 18.99
N GLY A 26 -9.99 -7.39 17.84
CA GLY A 26 -10.81 -8.34 17.10
C GLY A 26 -11.45 -7.76 15.84
N ASP A 27 -11.54 -6.44 15.73
CA ASP A 27 -12.10 -5.78 14.55
C ASP A 27 -11.23 -6.02 13.32
N THR A 28 -11.87 -6.15 12.16
CA THR A 28 -11.18 -6.28 10.87
C THR A 28 -11.63 -5.16 9.95
N TYR A 29 -10.74 -4.72 9.07
CA TYR A 29 -11.09 -3.79 8.02
C TYR A 29 -10.50 -4.19 6.67
N LEU A 30 -11.26 -3.91 5.62
CA LEU A 30 -10.84 -4.07 4.24
C LEU A 30 -10.95 -2.72 3.55
N GLY A 31 -9.88 -2.29 2.89
CA GLY A 31 -9.83 -0.99 2.23
C GLY A 31 -9.26 -1.06 0.84
N GLY A 32 -9.57 -0.01 0.07
CA GLY A 32 -9.03 0.24 -1.25
C GLY A 32 -8.74 1.73 -1.42
N GLY A 33 -7.68 2.07 -2.14
CA GLY A 33 -7.30 3.44 -2.41
C GLY A 33 -6.50 3.59 -3.71
N PHE A 34 -6.38 4.84 -4.15
CA PHE A 34 -5.52 5.23 -5.24
C PHE A 34 -4.30 5.93 -4.64
N SER A 35 -3.11 5.45 -4.99
CA SER A 35 -1.82 6.00 -4.59
C SER A 35 -1.23 6.77 -5.77
N MET A 36 -0.85 8.01 -5.53
CA MET A 36 0.01 8.79 -6.42
C MET A 36 1.43 8.59 -5.90
N VAL A 37 2.26 7.88 -6.68
CA VAL A 37 3.64 7.58 -6.31
C VAL A 37 4.54 8.62 -6.95
N ASN A 38 5.43 9.20 -6.17
CA ASN A 38 6.51 10.03 -6.68
C ASN A 38 7.79 9.19 -6.67
N TYR A 39 8.39 9.05 -7.85
CA TYR A 39 9.69 8.43 -8.03
C TYR A 39 10.72 9.50 -8.40
N ASP A 40 11.65 9.76 -7.50
CA ASP A 40 12.78 10.68 -7.73
C ASP A 40 14.07 9.85 -7.79
N ALA A 41 14.73 9.89 -8.96
CA ALA A 41 16.01 9.22 -9.19
C ALA A 41 16.99 10.20 -9.84
N ASP A 42 18.18 10.31 -9.25
CA ASP A 42 19.25 11.21 -9.71
C ASP A 42 19.60 10.95 -11.20
N GLY A 43 19.14 11.85 -12.09
CA GLY A 43 19.47 11.84 -13.51
C GLY A 43 18.41 11.29 -14.48
N ALA A 44 17.19 10.99 -14.01
CA ALA A 44 16.05 10.58 -14.84
C ALA A 44 14.91 11.64 -14.83
N GLU A 45 13.94 11.51 -15.75
CA GLU A 45 12.71 12.32 -15.73
C GLU A 45 11.79 11.87 -14.59
N GLU A 46 11.19 12.81 -13.86
CA GLU A 46 10.20 12.56 -12.80
C GLU A 46 9.02 11.77 -13.38
N ALA A 47 8.70 10.62 -12.78
CA ALA A 47 7.53 9.82 -13.12
C ALA A 47 6.51 9.86 -11.97
N GLU A 48 5.25 10.12 -12.31
CA GLU A 48 4.11 10.18 -11.37
C GLU A 48 3.15 8.99 -11.60
N PRO A 49 3.59 7.73 -11.47
CA PRO A 49 2.69 6.60 -11.70
C PRO A 49 1.58 6.57 -10.64
N THR A 50 0.37 6.24 -11.11
CA THR A 50 -0.74 5.93 -10.21
C THR A 50 -0.78 4.44 -9.93
N ALA A 51 -1.12 4.05 -8.70
CA ALA A 51 -1.33 2.67 -8.31
C ALA A 51 -2.69 2.50 -7.58
N ILE A 52 -3.32 1.34 -7.74
CA ILE A 52 -4.40 0.93 -6.84
C ILE A 52 -3.78 0.16 -5.68
N LEU A 53 -4.22 0.46 -4.47
CA LEU A 53 -3.81 -0.22 -3.24
C LEU A 53 -5.03 -0.86 -2.57
N GLY A 54 -4.99 -2.17 -2.37
CA GLY A 54 -5.86 -2.90 -1.46
C GLY A 54 -5.16 -3.12 -0.12
N ARG A 55 -5.91 -3.03 0.99
CA ARG A 55 -5.40 -3.28 2.34
C ARG A 55 -6.37 -4.08 3.19
N LEU A 56 -5.86 -5.00 3.99
CA LEU A 56 -6.62 -5.82 4.93
C LEU A 56 -5.94 -5.75 6.29
N GLY A 57 -6.65 -5.22 7.28
CA GLY A 57 -6.12 -5.08 8.63
C GLY A 57 -6.96 -5.79 9.69
N TYR A 58 -6.28 -6.22 10.74
CA TYR A 58 -6.87 -6.88 11.91
C TYR A 58 -6.32 -6.24 13.19
N PHE A 59 -7.21 -5.77 14.06
CA PHE A 59 -6.87 -5.21 15.37
C PHE A 59 -6.50 -6.32 16.34
N PHE A 60 -5.20 -6.53 16.56
CA PHE A 60 -4.73 -7.51 17.53
C PHE A 60 -4.75 -6.98 18.97
N ALA A 61 -4.82 -5.66 19.13
CA ALA A 61 -5.05 -4.97 20.40
C ALA A 61 -5.80 -3.66 20.12
N ASP A 62 -6.35 -3.04 21.15
CA ASP A 62 -7.06 -1.77 21.00
C ASP A 62 -6.14 -0.73 20.35
N ASN A 63 -6.62 -0.13 19.26
CA ASN A 63 -5.87 0.83 18.44
C ASN A 63 -4.62 0.30 17.72
N PHE A 64 -4.26 -0.97 17.87
CA PHE A 64 -3.11 -1.56 17.18
C PHE A 64 -3.56 -2.67 16.22
N ALA A 65 -3.27 -2.47 14.93
CA ALA A 65 -3.57 -3.43 13.88
C ALA A 65 -2.30 -4.00 13.25
N ILE A 66 -2.44 -5.21 12.72
CA ILE A 66 -1.57 -5.72 11.68
C ILE A 66 -2.30 -5.56 10.35
N GLU A 67 -1.62 -5.01 9.35
CA GLU A 67 -2.21 -4.71 8.04
C GLU A 67 -1.36 -5.33 6.95
N SER A 68 -1.99 -6.08 6.04
CA SER A 68 -1.37 -6.49 4.79
C SER A 68 -1.87 -5.59 3.66
N ARG A 69 -0.99 -5.32 2.70
CA ARG A 69 -1.28 -4.49 1.54
C ARG A 69 -0.87 -5.18 0.26
N LEU A 70 -1.65 -4.94 -0.78
CA LEU A 70 -1.37 -5.35 -2.15
C LEU A 70 -1.67 -4.15 -3.04
N GLY A 71 -0.72 -3.71 -3.84
CA GLY A 71 -0.94 -2.68 -4.83
C GLY A 71 -0.49 -3.11 -6.22
N PHE A 72 -1.12 -2.49 -7.20
CA PHE A 72 -0.92 -2.76 -8.62
C PHE A 72 -0.75 -1.41 -9.31
N GLY A 73 0.34 -1.25 -10.05
CA GLY A 73 0.56 -0.07 -10.88
C GLY A 73 -0.56 0.06 -11.93
N MET A 74 -1.04 1.27 -12.12
CA MET A 74 -1.96 1.67 -13.18
C MET A 74 -1.22 2.66 -14.09
N SER A 75 -0.16 2.22 -14.76
CA SER A 75 0.49 3.00 -15.80
C SER A 75 1.14 2.06 -16.81
N ASP A 76 0.41 1.75 -17.88
CA ASP A 76 1.00 1.51 -19.19
C ASP A 76 1.49 2.88 -19.70
N ASP A 77 2.68 3.34 -19.32
CA ASP A 77 3.28 4.56 -19.92
C ASP A 77 4.69 4.28 -20.45
N ASP A 78 4.83 4.39 -21.77
CA ASP A 78 6.07 4.24 -22.54
C ASP A 78 7.10 5.32 -22.16
N ILE A 79 8.14 4.99 -21.39
CA ILE A 79 9.25 5.92 -21.13
C ILE A 79 10.30 5.82 -22.24
N GLN A 80 10.58 6.94 -22.92
CA GLN A 80 11.64 7.04 -23.95
C GLN A 80 12.94 7.56 -23.31
N LEU A 81 13.84 6.65 -22.91
CA LEU A 81 15.19 7.01 -22.45
C LEU A 81 16.20 6.88 -23.59
N LEU A 82 16.88 7.99 -23.94
CA LEU A 82 17.99 8.03 -24.90
C LEU A 82 17.66 7.48 -26.32
N GLY A 83 16.39 7.56 -26.74
CA GLY A 83 15.94 7.03 -28.03
C GLY A 83 15.64 5.53 -28.03
N THR A 84 15.62 4.90 -26.86
CA THR A 84 15.22 3.52 -26.65
C THR A 84 13.95 3.50 -25.78
N ARG A 85 12.94 2.74 -26.20
CA ARG A 85 11.72 2.50 -25.42
C ARG A 85 12.09 1.58 -24.26
N VAL A 86 11.90 2.05 -23.03
CA VAL A 86 12.09 1.27 -21.81
C VAL A 86 10.73 1.16 -21.15
N ASP A 87 10.16 -0.05 -21.17
CA ASP A 87 8.93 -0.36 -20.46
C ASP A 87 9.28 -0.61 -18.99
N VAL A 88 8.83 0.28 -18.10
CA VAL A 88 8.99 0.16 -16.64
C VAL A 88 7.61 -0.09 -16.06
N ASP A 89 7.27 -1.36 -15.89
CA ASP A 89 6.02 -1.78 -15.26
C ASP A 89 6.26 -1.97 -13.75
N VAL A 90 5.56 -1.21 -12.92
CA VAL A 90 5.41 -1.53 -11.49
C VAL A 90 4.39 -2.67 -11.41
N ASP A 91 4.86 -3.91 -11.54
CA ASP A 91 4.01 -5.09 -11.62
C ASP A 91 3.12 -5.21 -10.39
N GLN A 92 3.72 -5.38 -9.21
CA GLN A 92 3.00 -5.67 -7.96
C GLN A 92 3.81 -5.21 -6.75
N LEU A 93 3.16 -4.51 -5.81
CA LEU A 93 3.69 -4.23 -4.46
C LEU A 93 2.90 -5.01 -3.43
N ALA A 94 3.59 -5.66 -2.49
CA ALA A 94 2.98 -6.37 -1.38
C ALA A 94 3.66 -5.95 -0.08
N GLY A 95 2.91 -5.77 1.01
CA GLY A 95 3.52 -5.34 2.26
C GLY A 95 2.78 -5.82 3.49
N VAL A 96 3.49 -5.84 4.61
CA VAL A 96 2.91 -6.13 5.93
C VAL A 96 3.41 -5.08 6.92
N TYR A 97 2.47 -4.50 7.66
CA TYR A 97 2.71 -3.35 8.53
C TYR A 97 2.06 -3.55 9.90
N GLY A 98 2.71 -3.00 10.91
CA GLY A 98 2.05 -2.65 12.17
C GLY A 98 1.47 -1.25 12.04
N VAL A 99 0.22 -1.08 12.44
CA VAL A 99 -0.50 0.20 12.38
C VAL A 99 -0.98 0.57 13.77
N ALA A 100 -0.69 1.80 14.18
CA ALA A 100 -1.13 2.37 15.46
C ALA A 100 -2.07 3.54 15.19
N HIS A 101 -3.29 3.45 15.67
CA HIS A 101 -4.31 4.48 15.55
C HIS A 101 -4.40 5.32 16.83
N LEU A 102 -4.66 6.61 16.65
CA LEU A 102 -4.86 7.57 17.71
C LEU A 102 -6.19 8.29 17.44
N PRO A 103 -7.28 7.91 18.12
CA PRO A 103 -8.56 8.59 17.96
C PRO A 103 -8.46 10.01 18.53
N LEU A 104 -8.61 11.01 17.67
CA LEU A 104 -8.52 12.44 18.04
C LEU A 104 -9.91 13.07 18.21
N ALA A 105 -10.92 12.54 17.52
CA ALA A 105 -12.33 12.92 17.65
C ALA A 105 -13.25 11.72 17.35
N GLU A 106 -14.55 11.87 17.57
CA GLU A 106 -15.57 10.81 17.36
C GLU A 106 -15.64 10.28 15.92
N THR A 107 -15.16 11.04 14.95
CA THR A 107 -15.18 10.70 13.51
C THR A 107 -13.79 10.81 12.89
N PHE A 108 -12.75 11.08 13.67
CA PHE A 108 -11.41 11.32 13.13
C PHE A 108 -10.32 10.65 13.96
N SER A 109 -9.54 9.83 13.29
CA SER A 109 -8.38 9.14 13.85
C SER A 109 -7.14 9.44 13.04
N LEU A 110 -6.04 9.77 13.72
CA LEU A 110 -4.72 9.78 13.11
C LEU A 110 -4.11 8.39 13.24
N TYR A 111 -3.26 7.97 12.31
CA TYR A 111 -2.53 6.71 12.46
C TYR A 111 -1.13 6.81 11.90
N GLY A 112 -0.25 5.97 12.44
CA GLY A 112 1.08 5.72 11.90
C GLY A 112 1.21 4.26 11.53
N LEU A 113 2.01 3.98 10.49
CA LEU A 113 2.34 2.63 10.06
C LEU A 113 3.84 2.46 9.90
N ALA A 114 4.32 1.25 10.17
CA ALA A 114 5.69 0.84 9.92
C ALA A 114 5.74 -0.65 9.63
N GLY A 115 6.58 -1.06 8.69
CA GLY A 115 6.61 -2.44 8.24
C GLY A 115 7.62 -2.67 7.14
N PHE A 116 7.36 -3.72 6.36
CA PHE A 116 8.20 -4.10 5.24
C PHE A 116 7.35 -4.18 3.99
N THR A 117 7.88 -3.63 2.92
CA THR A 117 7.29 -3.70 1.58
C THR A 117 8.20 -4.56 0.71
N TYR A 118 7.59 -5.52 0.04
CA TYR A 118 8.17 -6.27 -1.05
C TYR A 118 7.66 -5.67 -2.36
N GLY A 119 8.58 -5.28 -3.25
CA GLY A 119 8.26 -4.84 -4.60
C GLY A 119 8.95 -5.77 -5.59
N GLU A 120 8.23 -6.21 -6.62
CA GLU A 120 8.85 -6.85 -7.78
C GLU A 120 8.84 -5.83 -8.92
N LEU A 121 10.02 -5.35 -9.30
CA LEU A 121 10.21 -4.43 -10.40
C LEU A 121 10.70 -5.24 -11.60
N SER A 122 9.85 -5.43 -12.60
CA SER A 122 10.27 -6.04 -13.87
C SER A 122 10.67 -4.95 -14.85
N ALA A 123 11.96 -4.87 -15.18
CA ALA A 123 12.44 -4.03 -16.27
C ALA A 123 12.72 -4.90 -17.51
N SER A 124 12.09 -4.58 -18.63
CA SER A 124 12.32 -5.26 -19.91
C SER A 124 13.01 -4.33 -20.92
N VAL A 125 14.21 -4.71 -21.37
CA VAL A 125 14.92 -4.02 -22.48
C VAL A 125 15.43 -5.05 -23.49
N ASP A 126 15.01 -4.91 -24.75
CA ASP A 126 15.53 -5.65 -25.91
C ASP A 126 15.62 -7.19 -25.72
N GLY A 127 14.56 -7.78 -25.15
CA GLY A 127 14.46 -9.23 -24.95
C GLY A 127 15.20 -9.80 -23.73
N PHE A 128 15.71 -8.95 -22.85
CA PHE A 128 16.21 -9.32 -21.53
C PHE A 128 15.22 -8.89 -20.45
N SER A 129 14.76 -9.85 -19.64
CA SER A 129 14.02 -9.63 -18.40
C SER A 129 15.00 -9.68 -17.23
N LEU A 130 15.06 -8.62 -16.44
CA LEU A 130 15.73 -8.60 -15.15
C LEU A 130 14.63 -8.54 -14.08
N ASP A 131 14.51 -9.62 -13.31
CA ASP A 131 13.67 -9.70 -12.12
C ASP A 131 14.58 -9.38 -10.92
N ASP A 132 14.39 -8.23 -10.26
CA ASP A 132 15.06 -7.89 -9.00
C ASP A 132 14.00 -7.84 -7.89
N ASP A 133 14.24 -8.61 -6.82
CA ASP A 133 13.36 -8.75 -5.67
C ASP A 133 13.94 -8.02 -4.45
N ASP A 134 13.40 -6.83 -4.14
CA ASP A 134 13.85 -6.04 -3.00
C ASP A 134 12.76 -5.94 -1.91
N THR A 135 13.22 -6.08 -0.66
CA THR A 135 12.39 -5.92 0.53
C THR A 135 12.99 -4.85 1.41
N ASP A 136 12.25 -3.75 1.56
CA ASP A 136 12.71 -2.61 2.35
C ASP A 136 11.75 -2.23 3.46
N PHE A 137 12.32 -1.50 4.42
CA PHE A 137 11.55 -0.94 5.51
C PHE A 137 10.77 0.27 5.01
N SER A 138 9.49 0.30 5.36
CA SER A 138 8.58 1.35 4.94
C SER A 138 7.79 1.88 6.13
N TYR A 139 7.50 3.17 6.10
CA TYR A 139 6.74 3.82 7.17
C TYR A 139 5.89 4.95 6.61
N GLY A 140 4.87 5.35 7.38
CA GLY A 140 3.92 6.35 6.91
C GLY A 140 3.01 6.85 8.02
N VAL A 141 2.28 7.89 7.68
CA VAL A 141 1.28 8.52 8.54
C VAL A 141 0.03 8.81 7.74
N GLY A 142 -1.13 8.61 8.34
CA GLY A 142 -2.40 8.86 7.68
C GLY A 142 -3.47 9.35 8.63
N GLY A 143 -4.49 9.96 8.05
CA GLY A 143 -5.72 10.33 8.74
C GLY A 143 -6.86 9.48 8.22
N GLN A 144 -7.72 9.01 9.12
CA GLN A 144 -8.97 8.33 8.82
C GLN A 144 -10.15 9.18 9.31
N PHE A 145 -11.16 9.32 8.47
CA PHE A 145 -12.40 10.03 8.76
C PHE A 145 -13.60 9.10 8.58
N ASP A 146 -14.33 8.85 9.65
CA ASP A 146 -15.47 7.92 9.66
C ASP A 146 -16.70 8.58 9.02
N VAL A 147 -17.06 8.13 7.82
CA VAL A 147 -18.19 8.65 7.04
C VAL A 147 -19.51 8.01 7.48
N SER A 148 -19.47 6.77 7.95
CA SER A 148 -20.59 5.99 8.47
C SER A 148 -20.07 4.95 9.46
N ASP A 149 -20.96 4.24 10.15
CA ASP A 149 -20.58 3.26 11.19
C ASP A 149 -19.59 2.19 10.70
N ASN A 150 -19.66 1.82 9.42
CA ASN A 150 -18.78 0.80 8.83
C ASN A 150 -17.84 1.34 7.75
N VAL A 151 -17.90 2.63 7.41
CA VAL A 151 -17.15 3.19 6.27
C VAL A 151 -16.34 4.38 6.73
N ALA A 152 -15.04 4.36 6.45
CA ALA A 152 -14.15 5.47 6.72
C ALA A 152 -13.37 5.85 5.47
N ALA A 153 -13.24 7.15 5.19
CA ALA A 153 -12.31 7.66 4.20
C ALA A 153 -10.93 7.79 4.82
N PHE A 154 -9.86 7.68 4.04
CA PHE A 154 -8.51 7.91 4.53
C PHE A 154 -7.64 8.66 3.52
N VAL A 155 -6.67 9.36 4.07
CA VAL A 155 -5.55 9.96 3.33
C VAL A 155 -4.27 9.55 4.05
N GLU A 156 -3.29 9.09 3.29
CA GLU A 156 -2.04 8.56 3.81
C GLU A 156 -0.86 9.09 3.01
N TRP A 157 0.23 9.38 3.71
CA TRP A 157 1.55 9.55 3.12
C TRP A 157 2.44 8.41 3.63
N ALA A 158 3.12 7.72 2.72
CA ALA A 158 4.04 6.65 3.04
C ALA A 158 5.36 6.82 2.27
N GLN A 159 6.47 6.56 2.94
CA GLN A 159 7.77 6.34 2.33
C GLN A 159 8.00 4.83 2.25
N TYR A 160 8.17 4.32 1.03
CA TYR A 160 8.31 2.89 0.78
C TYR A 160 9.78 2.46 0.75
N PHE A 161 10.65 3.29 0.16
CA PHE A 161 12.08 3.03 0.02
C PHE A 161 12.86 4.33 0.28
N ASP A 162 13.93 4.24 1.07
CA ASP A 162 14.87 5.31 1.38
C ASP A 162 16.28 4.71 1.24
N GLU A 163 16.82 4.77 0.02
CA GLU A 163 18.16 4.28 -0.32
C GLU A 163 19.02 5.48 -0.78
N SER A 164 20.34 5.35 -0.71
CA SER A 164 21.29 6.45 -0.97
C SER A 164 21.20 7.07 -2.38
N ASP A 165 20.51 6.40 -3.31
CA ASP A 165 20.46 6.71 -4.73
C ASP A 165 19.02 6.93 -5.28
N TYR A 166 17.95 6.60 -4.53
CA TYR A 166 16.56 6.80 -4.95
C TYR A 166 15.58 6.89 -3.76
N GLU A 167 14.55 7.72 -3.89
CA GLU A 167 13.47 7.87 -2.89
C GLU A 167 12.11 7.54 -3.52
N ILE A 168 11.31 6.70 -2.84
CA ILE A 168 9.94 6.37 -3.26
C ILE A 168 8.96 6.78 -2.17
N THR A 169 8.15 7.78 -2.48
CA THR A 169 7.04 8.23 -1.62
C THR A 169 5.71 8.08 -2.33
N GLY A 170 4.65 7.84 -1.55
CA GLY A 170 3.29 7.74 -2.09
C GLY A 170 2.29 8.49 -1.24
N VAL A 171 1.39 9.22 -1.90
CA VAL A 171 0.19 9.79 -1.28
C VAL A 171 -1.01 8.97 -1.71
N THR A 172 -1.65 8.29 -0.76
CA THR A 172 -2.81 7.45 -1.01
C THR A 172 -4.08 8.10 -0.48
N VAL A 173 -5.14 8.05 -1.27
CA VAL A 173 -6.51 8.42 -0.85
C VAL A 173 -7.44 7.24 -1.11
N GLY A 174 -8.28 6.90 -0.14
CA GLY A 174 -9.17 5.75 -0.28
C GLY A 174 -10.26 5.65 0.77
N ALA A 175 -10.84 4.45 0.87
CA ALA A 175 -11.84 4.12 1.88
C ALA A 175 -11.59 2.73 2.49
N ASN A 176 -12.00 2.60 3.76
CA ASN A 176 -12.04 1.37 4.54
C ASN A 176 -13.49 0.98 4.82
N PHE A 177 -13.71 -0.31 4.85
CA PHE A 177 -14.91 -0.94 5.38
C PHE A 177 -14.54 -1.75 6.64
N ASN A 178 -15.09 -1.37 7.80
CA ASN A 178 -14.85 -2.00 9.10
C ASN A 178 -15.99 -2.98 9.45
N PHE A 179 -15.67 -4.19 9.92
CA PHE A 179 -16.64 -5.26 10.17
C PHE A 179 -16.20 -6.30 11.22
#